data_AF-A0A958FS41-F1
#
_entry.id   AF-A0A958FS41-F1
#
_cell.length_a   1.000
_cell.length_b   1.000
_cell.length_c   1.000
_cell.angle_alpha   90.00
_cell.angle_beta   90.00
_cell.angle_gamma   90.00
#
_symmetry.space_group_name_H-M   'P 1'
#
loop_
_entity.id
_entity.type
_entity.pdbx_description
1 polymer ?
#
loop_
_entity_poly.entity_id
_entity_poly.type
_entity_poly.pdbx_seq_one_letter_code
_entity_poly.pdbx_strand_id
1 'polypeptide(L)'
;GITGPDPIGVDGARFWRGDDTGLRRSYVDTDVINGQTYYYALVAYDQGDIEIGLQPSETTKQITEDIVGNITFIDFNCAAVTPNAPVAGYIDPEISGDFSKATEGIGTGNIGVQIIDPGAVQSDATYRVIFESTGDFPGYQTSTYGFYRMNGDSAEPIATGIDASLFGPAYPSPVIDGLVATVNIDTTIDILREESGWLIGNSNLPFVDSLRLHKQFPSLATIWPADYKITFADEIIDTSYNFKVPVNFTVFNLTENRPAEFEMFDNDNSGTLNVGDVVTIIEFIGPAFKFTYDFVVGPPPPNSIPRFPQGGDEFIIRTTKPFGNGDYFEFHTKAASVDNALAENELVNIKVVPNPYISGASWEPRLVFGAGRGERKIDFIHLPQTCTIRIFTLAGKLVKLIDHQSSTTNGATSWNLISDDGMDIAYGVYIYHVDAPGIGKHIGKFAIVK
;
A
#
# COMPACT_ATOMS: atom_id res chain seq x y z
N GLY A 1 -13.35 -15.69 15.72
CA GLY A 1 -12.31 -15.25 16.67
C GLY A 1 -12.77 -15.45 18.09
N ILE A 2 -11.86 -15.24 19.04
CA ILE A 2 -12.09 -15.40 20.48
C ILE A 2 -12.68 -14.09 21.01
N THR A 3 -13.74 -14.16 21.81
CA THR A 3 -14.39 -12.98 22.42
C THR A 3 -14.68 -13.20 23.89
N GLY A 4 -14.80 -12.10 24.62
CA GLY A 4 -15.39 -12.13 25.95
C GLY A 4 -14.42 -12.53 27.06
N PRO A 5 -14.93 -12.70 28.30
CA PRO A 5 -14.12 -13.12 29.44
C PRO A 5 -13.63 -14.55 29.25
N ASP A 6 -12.40 -14.82 29.71
CA ASP A 6 -11.81 -16.14 29.66
C ASP A 6 -12.63 -17.16 30.49
N PRO A 7 -12.76 -18.42 30.03
CA PRO A 7 -13.45 -19.46 30.77
C PRO A 7 -12.81 -19.77 32.12
N ILE A 8 -11.48 -19.62 32.21
CA ILE A 8 -10.68 -19.88 33.40
C ILE A 8 -10.51 -18.57 34.16
N GLY A 9 -11.00 -18.55 35.41
CA GLY A 9 -10.86 -17.40 36.30
C GLY A 9 -9.73 -17.59 37.32
N VAL A 10 -9.13 -16.48 37.75
CA VAL A 10 -8.21 -16.42 38.90
C VAL A 10 -8.97 -15.79 40.06
N ASP A 11 -9.14 -16.52 41.17
CA ASP A 11 -9.87 -16.06 42.36
C ASP A 11 -11.27 -15.49 42.06
N GLY A 12 -11.94 -16.03 41.03
CA GLY A 12 -13.27 -15.61 40.57
C GLY A 12 -13.29 -14.46 39.55
N ALA A 13 -12.15 -13.81 39.28
CA ALA A 13 -12.00 -12.81 38.23
C ALA A 13 -11.62 -13.48 36.89
N ARG A 14 -12.26 -13.05 35.79
CA ARG A 14 -11.98 -13.57 34.44
C ARG A 14 -11.29 -12.52 33.60
N PHE A 15 -10.26 -12.91 32.85
CA PHE A 15 -9.52 -12.03 31.96
C PHE A 15 -10.37 -11.68 30.73
N TRP A 16 -10.58 -10.40 30.42
CA TRP A 16 -11.32 -10.00 29.21
C TRP A 16 -10.42 -10.10 27.97
N ARG A 17 -10.79 -10.93 27.01
CA ARG A 17 -9.98 -11.23 25.81
C ARG A 17 -10.28 -10.33 24.61
N GLY A 18 -11.13 -9.32 24.77
CA GLY A 18 -11.51 -8.41 23.70
C GLY A 18 -12.72 -8.88 22.89
N ASP A 19 -12.98 -8.13 21.82
CA ASP A 19 -13.98 -8.42 20.81
C ASP A 19 -13.31 -8.98 19.55
N ASP A 20 -13.99 -9.89 18.86
CA ASP A 20 -13.52 -10.47 17.61
C ASP A 20 -13.89 -9.51 16.48
N THR A 21 -12.90 -8.73 16.08
CA THR A 21 -13.04 -7.72 15.02
C THR A 21 -12.56 -8.24 13.65
N GLY A 22 -12.32 -9.56 13.56
CA GLY A 22 -11.69 -10.20 12.42
C GLY A 22 -10.17 -10.03 12.40
N LEU A 23 -9.50 -10.71 11.46
CA LEU A 23 -8.05 -10.55 11.27
C LEU A 23 -7.77 -9.20 10.61
N ARG A 24 -7.06 -8.33 11.33
CA ARG A 24 -6.54 -7.06 10.80
C ARG A 24 -5.03 -7.04 11.00
N ARG A 25 -4.29 -6.56 10.00
CA ARG A 25 -2.82 -6.44 10.05
C ARG A 25 -2.32 -5.00 10.20
N SER A 26 -3.24 -4.04 10.20
CA SER A 26 -2.96 -2.63 10.45
C SER A 26 -4.06 -2.02 11.33
N TYR A 27 -3.67 -1.01 12.10
CA TYR A 27 -4.55 -0.20 12.93
C TYR A 27 -4.09 1.25 12.80
N VAL A 28 -5.03 2.16 12.53
CA VAL A 28 -4.78 3.60 12.50
C VAL A 28 -5.53 4.20 13.67
N ASP A 29 -4.77 4.81 14.58
CA ASP A 29 -5.33 5.55 15.70
C ASP A 29 -5.59 7.00 15.28
N THR A 30 -6.83 7.47 15.39
CA THR A 30 -7.25 8.79 14.90
C THR A 30 -7.78 9.71 16.00
N ASP A 31 -7.92 9.20 17.23
CA ASP A 31 -8.39 9.97 18.39
C ASP A 31 -7.25 10.53 19.25
N VAL A 32 -6.01 10.39 18.77
CA VAL A 32 -4.81 10.90 19.42
C VAL A 32 -4.77 12.42 19.46
N ILE A 33 -4.22 12.96 20.55
CA ILE A 33 -4.11 14.39 20.82
C ILE A 33 -2.64 14.79 20.71
N ASN A 34 -2.36 15.81 19.89
CA ASN A 34 -1.00 16.32 19.72
C ASN A 34 -0.35 16.70 21.07
N GLY A 35 0.92 16.36 21.22
CA GLY A 35 1.73 16.61 22.41
C GLY A 35 1.56 15.59 23.54
N GLN A 36 0.61 14.65 23.46
CA GLN A 36 0.48 13.53 24.40
C GLN A 36 1.28 12.33 23.89
N THR A 37 2.02 11.66 24.78
CA THR A 37 2.73 10.43 24.41
C THR A 37 1.80 9.24 24.55
N TYR A 38 1.65 8.48 23.47
CA TYR A 38 0.88 7.26 23.39
C TYR A 38 1.82 6.06 23.30
N TYR A 39 1.41 4.96 23.93
CA TYR A 39 2.16 3.70 23.94
C TYR A 39 1.29 2.61 23.32
N TYR A 40 1.83 1.95 22.30
CA TYR A 40 1.18 0.87 21.58
C TYR A 40 1.95 -0.43 21.82
N ALA A 41 1.22 -1.55 21.93
CA ALA A 41 1.80 -2.88 22.05
C ALA A 41 0.98 -3.89 21.23
N LEU A 42 1.65 -4.68 20.40
CA LEU A 42 1.06 -5.77 19.64
C LEU A 42 1.36 -7.10 20.34
N VAL A 43 0.37 -7.69 21.00
CA VAL A 43 0.57 -8.89 21.82
C VAL A 43 -0.16 -10.09 21.23
N ALA A 44 0.58 -11.18 21.03
CA ALA A 44 -0.03 -12.47 20.74
C ALA A 44 -0.47 -13.15 22.05
N TYR A 45 -1.64 -13.77 22.02
CA TYR A 45 -2.23 -14.52 23.13
C TYR A 45 -2.42 -15.98 22.72
N ASP A 46 -2.14 -16.89 23.65
CA ASP A 46 -2.68 -18.25 23.58
C ASP A 46 -4.01 -18.34 24.34
N GLN A 47 -4.80 -19.36 24.03
CA GLN A 47 -6.11 -19.56 24.66
C GLN A 47 -6.04 -20.37 25.97
N GLY A 48 -4.84 -20.77 26.41
CA GLY A 48 -4.66 -21.75 27.48
C GLY A 48 -5.26 -23.14 27.15
N ASP A 49 -5.60 -23.89 28.19
CA ASP A 49 -6.34 -25.16 28.12
C ASP A 49 -7.28 -25.32 29.32
N ILE A 50 -8.58 -25.33 29.05
CA ILE A 50 -9.65 -25.38 30.05
C ILE A 50 -9.67 -26.73 30.78
N GLU A 51 -9.37 -27.84 30.09
CA GLU A 51 -9.53 -29.18 30.65
C GLU A 51 -8.51 -29.47 31.75
N ILE A 52 -7.31 -28.91 31.60
CA ILE A 52 -6.20 -29.06 32.55
C ILE A 52 -5.95 -27.81 33.39
N GLY A 53 -6.81 -26.78 33.26
CA GLY A 53 -6.74 -25.54 34.05
C GLY A 53 -5.54 -24.66 33.70
N LEU A 54 -5.01 -24.79 32.49
CA LEU A 54 -3.91 -23.98 31.97
C LEU A 54 -4.44 -22.63 31.51
N GLN A 55 -3.93 -21.57 32.12
CA GLN A 55 -4.37 -20.21 31.86
C GLN A 55 -3.84 -19.71 30.51
N PRO A 56 -4.55 -18.77 29.85
CA PRO A 56 -4.03 -18.08 28.68
C PRO A 56 -2.74 -17.32 29.03
N SER A 57 -1.76 -17.37 28.13
CA SER A 57 -0.53 -16.58 28.22
C SER A 57 -0.43 -15.56 27.10
N GLU A 58 0.40 -14.55 27.31
CA GLU A 58 0.58 -13.43 26.39
C GLU A 58 2.06 -13.09 26.22
N THR A 59 2.41 -12.53 25.05
CA THR A 59 3.78 -12.04 24.82
C THR A 59 4.10 -10.84 25.71
N THR A 60 5.38 -10.62 26.02
CA THR A 60 5.81 -9.42 26.74
C THR A 60 5.45 -8.13 25.99
N LYS A 61 5.29 -7.04 26.75
CA LYS A 61 4.97 -5.70 26.24
C LYS A 61 5.57 -4.63 27.16
N GLN A 62 6.83 -4.81 27.52
CA GLN A 62 7.52 -3.95 28.46
C GLN A 62 7.97 -2.67 27.79
N ILE A 63 7.60 -1.55 28.41
CA ILE A 63 8.14 -0.22 28.13
C ILE A 63 8.62 0.32 29.47
N THR A 64 9.88 0.74 29.54
CA THR A 64 10.51 1.22 30.77
C THR A 64 11.00 2.64 30.59
N GLU A 65 10.77 3.46 31.60
CA GLU A 65 11.22 4.84 31.67
C GLU A 65 12.21 5.03 32.82
N ASP A 66 13.12 6.00 32.68
CA ASP A 66 13.92 6.47 33.79
C ASP A 66 13.09 7.37 34.73
N ILE A 67 13.71 7.79 35.83
CA ILE A 67 13.08 8.68 36.82
C ILE A 67 12.75 10.09 36.28
N VAL A 68 13.23 10.44 35.09
CA VAL A 68 13.02 11.71 34.38
C VAL A 68 11.97 11.54 33.26
N GLY A 69 11.40 10.34 33.10
CA GLY A 69 10.40 10.04 32.07
C GLY A 69 10.98 9.77 30.68
N ASN A 70 12.30 9.63 30.54
CA ASN A 70 12.89 9.20 29.28
C ASN A 70 12.70 7.71 29.12
N ILE A 71 12.24 7.30 27.94
CA ILE A 71 12.14 5.89 27.60
C ILE A 71 13.53 5.27 27.52
N THR A 72 13.76 4.21 28.30
CA THR A 72 15.02 3.47 28.38
C THR A 72 14.95 2.12 27.67
N PHE A 73 13.75 1.56 27.53
CA PHE A 73 13.54 0.28 26.88
C PHE A 73 12.12 0.19 26.30
N ILE A 74 12.01 -0.36 25.10
CA ILE A 74 10.77 -0.71 24.42
C ILE A 74 10.94 -2.13 23.86
N ASP A 75 10.02 -3.04 24.18
CA ASP A 75 9.98 -4.36 23.54
C ASP A 75 9.75 -4.23 22.02
N PHE A 76 10.25 -5.18 21.21
CA PHE A 76 10.18 -5.11 19.75
C PHE A 76 8.75 -5.00 19.17
N ASN A 77 7.74 -5.44 19.92
CA ASN A 77 6.32 -5.37 19.57
C ASN A 77 5.61 -4.14 20.16
N CYS A 78 6.37 -3.21 20.75
CA CYS A 78 5.86 -1.99 21.35
C CYS A 78 6.37 -0.75 20.61
N ALA A 79 5.64 0.35 20.70
CA ALA A 79 6.01 1.65 20.15
C ALA A 79 5.55 2.78 21.07
N ALA A 80 6.30 3.87 21.12
CA ALA A 80 5.92 5.09 21.81
C ALA A 80 5.92 6.25 20.80
N VAL A 81 4.81 6.99 20.71
CA VAL A 81 4.61 8.03 19.71
C VAL A 81 4.00 9.26 20.38
N THR A 82 4.58 10.43 20.10
CA THR A 82 4.01 11.73 20.48
C THR A 82 3.63 12.46 19.19
N PRO A 83 2.35 12.43 18.75
CA PRO A 83 1.94 13.13 17.55
C PRO A 83 2.12 14.64 17.73
N ASN A 84 2.62 15.30 16.68
CA ASN A 84 2.86 16.74 16.66
C ASN A 84 2.54 17.30 15.28
N ALA A 85 2.31 18.61 15.22
CA ALA A 85 2.21 19.29 13.93
C ALA A 85 3.59 19.31 13.24
N PRO A 86 3.65 19.22 11.90
CA PRO A 86 4.89 19.36 11.16
C PRO A 86 5.44 20.80 11.26
N VAL A 87 6.66 21.00 10.75
CA VAL A 87 7.28 22.33 10.73
C VAL A 87 6.52 23.30 9.83
N ALA A 88 6.66 24.60 10.07
CA ALA A 88 6.13 25.60 9.15
C ALA A 88 6.77 25.45 7.76
N GLY A 89 5.96 25.53 6.70
CA GLY A 89 6.37 25.34 5.31
C GLY A 89 6.45 23.89 4.86
N TYR A 90 5.94 22.93 5.66
CA TYR A 90 6.01 21.51 5.34
C TYR A 90 5.27 21.17 4.03
N ILE A 91 5.95 20.43 3.17
CA ILE A 91 5.39 19.82 1.97
C ILE A 91 5.46 18.30 2.14
N ASP A 92 4.31 17.64 1.96
CA ASP A 92 4.19 16.19 2.03
C ASP A 92 5.13 15.50 1.02
N PRO A 93 5.65 14.31 1.35
CA PRO A 93 6.35 13.48 0.39
C PRO A 93 5.40 13.03 -0.73
N GLU A 94 5.96 12.83 -1.92
CA GLU A 94 5.21 12.43 -3.12
C GLU A 94 5.64 11.04 -3.59
N ILE A 95 4.68 10.27 -4.09
CA ILE A 95 4.93 9.04 -4.85
C ILE A 95 4.39 9.26 -6.27
N SER A 96 5.14 8.80 -7.27
CA SER A 96 4.72 8.83 -8.68
C SER A 96 5.08 7.53 -9.40
N GLY A 97 4.15 7.01 -10.19
CA GLY A 97 4.29 5.75 -10.92
C GLY A 97 2.93 5.29 -11.44
N ASP A 98 2.94 4.34 -12.39
CA ASP A 98 1.71 3.65 -12.79
C ASP A 98 1.58 2.39 -11.96
N PHE A 99 0.55 2.36 -11.12
CA PHE A 99 0.27 1.24 -10.22
C PHE A 99 -0.78 0.28 -10.75
N SER A 100 -1.40 0.62 -11.89
CA SER A 100 -2.51 -0.16 -12.45
C SER A 100 -2.05 -1.35 -13.30
N LYS A 101 -0.78 -1.36 -13.71
CA LYS A 101 -0.16 -2.40 -14.53
C LYS A 101 1.36 -2.44 -14.30
N ALA A 102 1.96 -3.60 -14.53
CA ALA A 102 3.42 -3.73 -14.46
C ALA A 102 4.11 -2.81 -15.49
N THR A 103 5.27 -2.29 -15.10
CA THR A 103 6.14 -1.48 -15.96
C THR A 103 6.76 -2.34 -17.06
N GLU A 104 7.13 -3.57 -16.72
CA GLU A 104 7.66 -4.56 -17.64
C GLU A 104 7.12 -5.94 -17.27
N GLY A 105 7.06 -6.82 -18.27
CA GLY A 105 6.54 -8.17 -18.17
C GLY A 105 5.09 -8.30 -18.65
N ILE A 106 4.51 -9.48 -18.46
CA ILE A 106 3.20 -9.85 -19.00
C ILE A 106 2.12 -9.96 -17.92
N GLY A 107 2.50 -10.01 -16.65
CA GLY A 107 1.58 -10.23 -15.55
C GLY A 107 0.50 -9.14 -15.48
N THR A 108 -0.71 -9.57 -15.19
CA THR A 108 -1.86 -8.71 -14.97
C THR A 108 -2.19 -8.68 -13.49
N GLY A 109 -2.59 -7.51 -13.01
CA GLY A 109 -2.68 -7.20 -11.60
C GLY A 109 -2.24 -5.77 -11.35
N ASN A 110 -2.25 -5.36 -10.10
CA ASN A 110 -1.89 -4.01 -9.70
C ASN A 110 -1.21 -4.00 -8.35
N ILE A 111 -0.57 -2.89 -8.03
CA ILE A 111 -0.08 -2.63 -6.67
C ILE A 111 -0.73 -1.36 -6.13
N GLY A 112 -0.64 -1.15 -4.83
CA GLY A 112 -0.95 0.12 -4.20
C GLY A 112 0.15 0.47 -3.21
N VAL A 113 0.80 1.62 -3.38
CA VAL A 113 1.87 2.09 -2.48
C VAL A 113 1.34 3.23 -1.63
N GLN A 114 1.61 3.18 -0.32
CA GLN A 114 1.17 4.17 0.65
C GLN A 114 2.35 4.62 1.51
N ILE A 115 2.35 5.91 1.87
CA ILE A 115 3.31 6.49 2.82
C ILE A 115 2.72 6.33 4.22
N ILE A 116 3.45 5.64 5.09
CA ILE A 116 3.08 5.42 6.49
C ILE A 116 3.99 6.23 7.43
N ASP A 117 5.27 6.39 7.07
CA ASP A 117 6.21 7.28 7.77
C ASP A 117 6.82 8.29 6.80
N PRO A 118 6.24 9.51 6.70
CA PRO A 118 6.73 10.57 5.84
C PRO A 118 8.18 10.98 6.09
N GLY A 119 8.71 10.79 7.31
CA GLY A 119 10.06 11.17 7.69
C GLY A 119 11.13 10.19 7.20
N ALA A 120 10.75 8.96 6.87
CA ALA A 120 11.65 7.92 6.37
C ALA A 120 11.71 7.83 4.83
N VAL A 121 10.80 8.53 4.13
CA VAL A 121 10.75 8.53 2.65
C VAL A 121 12.03 9.13 2.08
N GLN A 122 12.65 8.42 1.14
CA GLN A 122 13.86 8.86 0.47
C GLN A 122 13.54 9.84 -0.68
N SER A 123 14.39 10.86 -0.86
CA SER A 123 14.26 11.82 -1.97
C SER A 123 14.93 11.28 -3.22
N ASP A 124 14.34 11.58 -4.38
CA ASP A 124 14.87 11.24 -5.71
C ASP A 124 15.19 9.74 -5.87
N ALA A 125 14.47 8.91 -5.10
CA ALA A 125 14.65 7.48 -5.08
C ALA A 125 13.72 6.82 -6.09
N THR A 126 14.25 5.80 -6.76
CA THR A 126 13.49 4.94 -7.67
C THR A 126 13.40 3.56 -7.03
N TYR A 127 12.21 2.97 -7.06
CA TYR A 127 11.93 1.67 -6.47
C TYR A 127 11.38 0.72 -7.52
N ARG A 128 11.73 -0.55 -7.38
CA ARG A 128 11.09 -1.64 -8.12
C ARG A 128 10.47 -2.66 -7.18
N VAL A 129 9.22 -3.04 -7.47
CA VAL A 129 8.58 -4.22 -6.90
C VAL A 129 8.73 -5.34 -7.92
N ILE A 130 9.64 -6.28 -7.65
CA ILE A 130 10.00 -7.35 -8.58
C ILE A 130 9.33 -8.64 -8.14
N PHE A 131 8.74 -9.35 -9.10
CA PHE A 131 8.06 -10.62 -8.89
C PHE A 131 8.92 -11.80 -9.28
N GLU A 132 8.74 -12.89 -8.55
CA GLU A 132 9.33 -14.19 -8.83
C GLU A 132 8.22 -15.23 -8.97
N SER A 133 8.48 -16.22 -9.81
CA SER A 133 7.54 -17.32 -10.05
C SER A 133 8.22 -18.68 -10.03
N THR A 134 7.42 -19.69 -9.71
CA THR A 134 7.79 -21.10 -9.82
C THR A 134 7.02 -21.80 -10.94
N GLY A 135 7.61 -22.86 -11.48
CA GLY A 135 7.06 -23.57 -12.63
C GLY A 135 7.51 -22.98 -13.97
N ASP A 136 7.23 -23.73 -15.04
CA ASP A 136 7.56 -23.34 -16.40
C ASP A 136 6.34 -22.74 -17.11
N PHE A 137 6.60 -21.84 -18.05
CA PHE A 137 5.57 -21.37 -18.97
C PHE A 137 4.96 -22.56 -19.75
N PRO A 138 3.63 -22.63 -19.90
CA PRO A 138 2.60 -21.64 -19.56
C PRO A 138 2.01 -21.76 -18.13
N GLY A 139 2.41 -22.76 -17.35
CA GLY A 139 1.77 -23.11 -16.07
C GLY A 139 2.46 -22.55 -14.82
N TYR A 140 3.19 -21.44 -14.96
CA TYR A 140 3.92 -20.82 -13.86
C TYR A 140 2.96 -20.14 -12.86
N GLN A 141 3.42 -19.97 -11.62
CA GLN A 141 2.69 -19.31 -10.55
C GLN A 141 3.59 -18.32 -9.83
N THR A 142 3.06 -17.13 -9.55
CA THR A 142 3.74 -16.13 -8.70
C THR A 142 4.03 -16.74 -7.34
N SER A 143 5.28 -16.69 -6.88
CA SER A 143 5.71 -17.25 -5.60
C SER A 143 5.99 -16.15 -4.58
N THR A 144 6.77 -15.15 -4.98
CA THR A 144 7.33 -14.15 -4.08
C THR A 144 7.43 -12.81 -4.78
N TYR A 145 7.51 -11.75 -4.00
CA TYR A 145 7.89 -10.43 -4.48
C TYR A 145 8.91 -9.78 -3.55
N GLY A 146 9.61 -8.77 -4.06
CA GLY A 146 10.58 -8.00 -3.31
C GLY A 146 10.64 -6.54 -3.73
N PHE A 147 11.04 -5.68 -2.78
CA PHE A 147 11.30 -4.28 -3.01
C PHE A 147 12.78 -4.01 -3.12
N TYR A 148 13.12 -3.27 -4.17
CA TYR A 148 14.47 -2.91 -4.49
C TYR A 148 14.56 -1.40 -4.66
N ARG A 149 15.58 -0.78 -4.09
CA ARG A 149 15.95 0.60 -4.41
C ARG A 149 16.91 0.57 -5.60
N MET A 150 16.64 1.38 -6.60
CA MET A 150 17.43 1.44 -7.83
C MET A 150 18.48 2.54 -7.74
N ASN A 151 19.73 2.19 -8.07
CA ASN A 151 20.87 3.08 -8.18
C ASN A 151 21.46 2.95 -9.59
N GLY A 152 20.87 3.64 -10.57
CA GLY A 152 21.13 3.38 -11.99
C GLY A 152 20.69 1.96 -12.34
N ASP A 153 21.61 1.15 -12.87
CA ASP A 153 21.34 -0.25 -13.24
C ASP A 153 21.45 -1.24 -12.06
N SER A 154 21.89 -0.78 -10.89
CA SER A 154 22.02 -1.62 -9.70
C SER A 154 20.74 -1.61 -8.87
N ALA A 155 20.33 -2.79 -8.39
CA ALA A 155 19.19 -2.97 -7.50
C ALA A 155 19.67 -3.36 -6.08
N GLU A 156 19.39 -2.52 -5.10
CA GLU A 156 19.63 -2.79 -3.68
C GLU A 156 18.38 -3.42 -3.04
N PRO A 157 18.44 -4.67 -2.53
CA PRO A 157 17.29 -5.31 -1.90
C PRO A 157 16.98 -4.66 -0.54
N ILE A 158 15.75 -4.17 -0.37
CA ILE A 158 15.27 -3.60 0.90
C ILE A 158 14.45 -4.63 1.67
N ALA A 159 13.58 -5.34 0.95
CA ALA A 159 12.79 -6.45 1.49
C ALA A 159 12.57 -7.49 0.37
N THR A 160 12.87 -8.76 0.64
CA THR A 160 12.80 -9.83 -0.36
C THR A 160 12.13 -11.07 0.20
N GLY A 161 11.72 -11.98 -0.68
CA GLY A 161 11.09 -13.24 -0.29
C GLY A 161 9.73 -13.03 0.38
N ILE A 162 9.03 -11.93 0.06
CA ILE A 162 7.70 -11.68 0.60
C ILE A 162 6.72 -12.61 -0.11
N ASP A 163 5.99 -13.41 0.69
CA ASP A 163 5.07 -14.44 0.20
C ASP A 163 3.95 -13.81 -0.63
N ALA A 164 3.89 -14.18 -1.91
CA ALA A 164 2.88 -13.69 -2.85
C ALA A 164 1.58 -14.51 -2.80
N SER A 165 1.50 -15.59 -2.02
CA SER A 165 0.24 -16.31 -1.77
C SER A 165 -0.70 -15.53 -0.83
N LEU A 166 -0.15 -14.57 -0.10
CA LEU A 166 -0.83 -13.69 0.84
C LEU A 166 -0.81 -12.26 0.29
N PHE A 167 -1.85 -11.88 -0.44
CA PHE A 167 -1.90 -10.63 -1.19
C PHE A 167 -3.22 -9.87 -0.99
N GLY A 168 -3.25 -8.63 -1.44
CA GLY A 168 -4.36 -7.69 -1.32
C GLY A 168 -4.25 -6.77 -0.12
N PRO A 169 -5.27 -5.93 0.12
CA PRO A 169 -5.22 -4.85 1.11
C PRO A 169 -5.06 -5.33 2.55
N ALA A 170 -5.41 -6.59 2.84
CA ALA A 170 -5.22 -7.20 4.16
C ALA A 170 -3.78 -7.68 4.41
N TYR A 171 -2.93 -7.71 3.38
CA TYR A 171 -1.58 -8.27 3.39
C TYR A 171 -0.56 -7.26 2.85
N PRO A 172 -0.41 -6.10 3.52
CA PRO A 172 0.63 -5.15 3.16
C PRO A 172 2.03 -5.74 3.33
N SER A 173 2.98 -5.22 2.56
CA SER A 173 4.41 -5.44 2.80
C SER A 173 4.83 -4.93 4.18
N PRO A 174 6.00 -5.35 4.69
CA PRO A 174 6.68 -4.62 5.75
C PRO A 174 6.89 -3.15 5.37
N VAL A 175 7.06 -2.30 6.39
CA VAL A 175 7.41 -0.90 6.18
C VAL A 175 8.84 -0.82 5.62
N ILE A 176 8.99 -0.20 4.46
CA ILE A 176 10.24 -0.04 3.72
C ILE A 176 10.43 1.44 3.38
N ASP A 177 11.43 2.09 3.97
CA ASP A 177 11.64 3.55 3.81
C ASP A 177 10.39 4.40 4.08
N GLY A 178 9.60 4.01 5.08
CA GLY A 178 8.33 4.67 5.39
C GLY A 178 7.19 4.39 4.41
N LEU A 179 7.40 3.50 3.45
CA LEU A 179 6.40 3.05 2.49
C LEU A 179 5.86 1.67 2.89
N VAL A 180 4.65 1.39 2.44
CA VAL A 180 4.07 0.06 2.42
C VAL A 180 3.44 -0.14 1.06
N ALA A 181 3.57 -1.33 0.46
CA ALA A 181 2.73 -1.67 -0.68
C ALA A 181 1.81 -2.86 -0.41
N THR A 182 0.68 -2.81 -1.09
CA THR A 182 -0.25 -3.91 -1.26
C THR A 182 -0.14 -4.37 -2.70
N VAL A 183 -0.21 -5.67 -2.91
CA VAL A 183 -0.12 -6.26 -4.25
C VAL A 183 -1.42 -7.02 -4.50
N ASN A 184 -2.00 -6.89 -5.69
CA ASN A 184 -3.09 -7.73 -6.15
C ASN A 184 -2.60 -8.50 -7.37
N ILE A 185 -2.51 -9.82 -7.23
CA ILE A 185 -2.06 -10.72 -8.28
C ILE A 185 -3.22 -11.57 -8.80
N ASP A 186 -3.10 -12.01 -10.04
CA ASP A 186 -3.92 -13.08 -10.56
C ASP A 186 -3.35 -14.44 -10.14
N THR A 187 -4.19 -15.28 -9.54
CA THR A 187 -3.81 -16.65 -9.12
C THR A 187 -4.21 -17.71 -10.12
N THR A 188 -5.06 -17.35 -11.08
CA THR A 188 -5.53 -18.18 -12.18
C THR A 188 -5.43 -17.42 -13.49
N ILE A 189 -5.28 -18.18 -14.57
CA ILE A 189 -5.31 -17.66 -15.93
C ILE A 189 -6.74 -17.85 -16.45
N ASP A 190 -7.42 -16.77 -16.73
CA ASP A 190 -8.82 -16.71 -17.15
C ASP A 190 -9.00 -15.65 -18.23
N ILE A 191 -10.06 -15.76 -19.04
CA ILE A 191 -10.36 -14.75 -20.06
C ILE A 191 -11.00 -13.53 -19.39
N LEU A 192 -10.42 -12.35 -19.63
CA LEU A 192 -10.98 -11.06 -19.25
C LEU A 192 -12.09 -10.69 -20.22
N ARG A 193 -13.31 -11.18 -19.96
CA ARG A 193 -14.47 -11.01 -20.87
C ARG A 193 -14.85 -9.55 -21.10
N GLU A 194 -14.64 -8.68 -20.12
CA GLU A 194 -14.94 -7.25 -20.24
C GLU A 194 -13.92 -6.49 -21.11
N GLU A 195 -12.71 -7.05 -21.25
CA GLU A 195 -11.64 -6.49 -22.07
C GLU A 195 -11.45 -7.24 -23.41
N SER A 196 -12.20 -8.32 -23.60
CA SER A 196 -12.24 -9.11 -24.83
C SER A 196 -13.45 -8.72 -25.68
N GLY A 197 -13.29 -8.64 -26.99
CA GLY A 197 -14.36 -8.20 -27.88
C GLY A 197 -13.88 -7.74 -29.25
N TRP A 198 -14.83 -7.25 -30.04
CA TRP A 198 -14.53 -6.59 -31.32
C TRP A 198 -13.80 -5.27 -31.06
N LEU A 199 -12.54 -5.21 -31.47
CA LEU A 199 -11.71 -4.00 -31.41
C LEU A 199 -11.99 -3.10 -32.62
N ILE A 200 -12.08 -3.72 -33.80
CA ILE A 200 -12.36 -3.06 -35.08
C ILE A 200 -13.48 -3.85 -35.76
N GLY A 201 -14.42 -3.13 -36.38
CA GLY A 201 -15.50 -3.73 -37.16
C GLY A 201 -16.89 -3.45 -36.63
N ASN A 202 -17.89 -4.06 -37.26
CA ASN A 202 -19.31 -3.88 -36.91
C ASN A 202 -20.05 -5.19 -36.61
N SER A 203 -19.33 -6.32 -36.60
CA SER A 203 -19.85 -7.62 -36.22
C SER A 203 -20.54 -7.56 -34.85
N ASN A 204 -21.69 -8.22 -34.73
CA ASN A 204 -22.44 -8.30 -33.48
C ASN A 204 -22.47 -9.71 -32.89
N LEU A 205 -21.67 -10.62 -33.44
CA LEU A 205 -21.60 -11.99 -32.93
C LEU A 205 -20.61 -12.05 -31.77
N PRO A 206 -21.03 -12.50 -30.58
CA PRO A 206 -20.10 -12.68 -29.47
C PRO A 206 -19.25 -13.92 -29.70
N PHE A 207 -18.01 -13.89 -29.27
CA PHE A 207 -17.18 -15.10 -29.12
C PHE A 207 -17.30 -15.54 -27.67
N VAL A 208 -17.89 -16.72 -27.46
CA VAL A 208 -18.16 -17.25 -26.13
C VAL A 208 -17.14 -18.33 -25.83
N ASP A 209 -16.33 -18.11 -24.79
CA ASP A 209 -15.47 -19.16 -24.25
C ASP A 209 -16.32 -20.33 -23.73
N SER A 210 -15.95 -21.54 -24.14
CA SER A 210 -16.64 -22.78 -23.77
C SER A 210 -15.78 -23.80 -23.04
N LEU A 211 -14.44 -23.63 -23.01
CA LEU A 211 -13.44 -24.63 -22.60
C LEU A 211 -13.87 -26.08 -22.95
N ARG A 212 -14.49 -26.27 -24.12
CA ARG A 212 -15.16 -27.51 -24.53
C ARG A 212 -14.14 -28.63 -24.74
N LEU A 213 -13.05 -28.33 -25.44
CA LEU A 213 -11.97 -29.27 -25.72
C LEU A 213 -11.11 -29.53 -24.50
N HIS A 214 -11.03 -28.60 -23.54
CA HIS A 214 -10.45 -28.89 -22.22
C HIS A 214 -11.16 -30.06 -21.54
N LYS A 215 -12.50 -30.11 -21.63
CA LYS A 215 -13.30 -31.21 -21.07
C LYS A 215 -13.22 -32.49 -21.91
N GLN A 216 -13.19 -32.36 -23.24
CA GLN A 216 -13.22 -33.50 -24.15
C GLN A 216 -11.84 -34.18 -24.30
N PHE A 217 -10.75 -33.40 -24.29
CA PHE A 217 -9.37 -33.85 -24.50
C PHE A 217 -8.41 -33.25 -23.46
N PRO A 218 -8.57 -33.55 -22.17
CA PRO A 218 -7.80 -32.91 -21.09
C PRO A 218 -6.29 -33.11 -21.20
N SER A 219 -5.82 -34.22 -21.80
CA SER A 219 -4.38 -34.47 -22.01
C SER A 219 -3.76 -33.60 -23.12
N LEU A 220 -4.59 -33.05 -24.01
CA LEU A 220 -4.20 -32.20 -25.13
C LEU A 220 -4.55 -30.73 -24.88
N ALA A 221 -5.06 -30.38 -23.70
CA ALA A 221 -5.50 -29.02 -23.40
C ALA A 221 -4.63 -28.39 -22.30
N THR A 222 -4.42 -27.09 -22.37
CA THR A 222 -3.67 -26.31 -21.39
C THR A 222 -4.04 -24.84 -21.54
N ILE A 223 -4.41 -24.20 -20.44
CA ILE A 223 -4.65 -22.76 -20.41
C ILE A 223 -3.32 -22.04 -20.64
N TRP A 224 -3.33 -20.97 -21.45
CA TRP A 224 -2.13 -20.29 -21.91
C TRP A 224 -2.17 -18.80 -21.57
N PRO A 225 -1.26 -18.27 -20.75
CA PRO A 225 -1.30 -16.88 -20.28
C PRO A 225 -0.87 -15.91 -21.40
N ALA A 226 -1.70 -15.78 -22.42
CA ALA A 226 -1.46 -14.92 -23.56
C ALA A 226 -2.74 -14.21 -24.02
N ASP A 227 -2.55 -13.01 -24.56
CA ASP A 227 -3.56 -12.27 -25.28
C ASP A 227 -3.49 -12.65 -26.77
N TYR A 228 -4.64 -12.64 -27.43
CA TYR A 228 -4.72 -12.98 -28.85
C TYR A 228 -5.50 -11.94 -29.63
N LYS A 229 -5.17 -11.83 -30.91
CA LYS A 229 -5.92 -11.06 -31.88
C LYS A 229 -6.31 -11.96 -33.06
N ILE A 230 -7.58 -11.95 -33.40
CA ILE A 230 -8.11 -12.58 -34.62
C ILE A 230 -8.37 -11.48 -35.63
N THR A 231 -7.76 -11.57 -36.81
CA THR A 231 -7.90 -10.57 -37.88
C THR A 231 -8.59 -11.20 -39.07
N PHE A 232 -9.69 -10.61 -39.55
CA PHE A 232 -10.51 -11.13 -40.63
C PHE A 232 -10.16 -10.48 -41.98
N ALA A 233 -10.35 -11.23 -43.07
CA ALA A 233 -10.14 -10.81 -44.45
C ALA A 233 -11.35 -11.21 -45.32
N ASP A 234 -11.46 -10.59 -46.49
CA ASP A 234 -12.51 -10.93 -47.48
C ASP A 234 -12.19 -12.22 -48.27
N GLU A 235 -10.91 -12.60 -48.30
CA GLU A 235 -10.41 -13.80 -49.00
C GLU A 235 -9.89 -14.84 -48.00
N ILE A 236 -9.74 -16.09 -48.45
CA ILE A 236 -9.08 -17.14 -47.67
C ILE A 236 -7.60 -16.75 -47.52
N ILE A 237 -7.15 -16.56 -46.28
CA ILE A 237 -5.80 -16.10 -45.95
C ILE A 237 -5.02 -17.08 -45.07
N ASP A 238 -5.69 -18.09 -44.51
CA ASP A 238 -5.07 -19.08 -43.65
C ASP A 238 -5.78 -20.44 -43.71
N THR A 239 -5.27 -21.44 -42.99
CA THR A 239 -5.81 -22.80 -42.96
C THR A 239 -5.59 -23.44 -41.59
N SER A 240 -6.63 -24.06 -41.03
CA SER A 240 -6.58 -24.67 -39.69
C SER A 240 -5.51 -25.76 -39.58
N TYR A 241 -5.01 -26.00 -38.36
CA TYR A 241 -3.81 -26.80 -38.15
C TYR A 241 -3.98 -28.30 -38.47
N ASN A 242 -4.92 -29.02 -37.85
CA ASN A 242 -5.08 -30.47 -38.10
C ASN A 242 -6.06 -30.78 -39.21
N PHE A 243 -7.26 -30.17 -39.21
CA PHE A 243 -8.29 -30.49 -40.19
C PHE A 243 -8.08 -29.83 -41.55
N LYS A 244 -7.14 -28.87 -41.64
CA LYS A 244 -6.80 -28.15 -42.86
C LYS A 244 -8.01 -27.46 -43.49
N VAL A 245 -8.88 -26.88 -42.65
CA VAL A 245 -10.05 -26.10 -43.10
C VAL A 245 -9.56 -24.73 -43.57
N PRO A 246 -9.79 -24.32 -44.83
CA PRO A 246 -9.43 -22.99 -45.30
C PRO A 246 -10.29 -21.92 -44.61
N VAL A 247 -9.69 -20.84 -44.13
CA VAL A 247 -10.40 -19.75 -43.43
C VAL A 247 -9.93 -18.38 -43.89
N ASN A 248 -10.77 -17.38 -43.63
CA ASN A 248 -10.53 -15.98 -43.96
C ASN A 248 -10.04 -15.15 -42.77
N PHE A 249 -9.42 -15.77 -41.77
CA PHE A 249 -8.86 -15.07 -40.63
C PHE A 249 -7.51 -15.66 -40.21
N THR A 250 -6.71 -14.86 -39.51
CA THR A 250 -5.47 -15.29 -38.85
C THR A 250 -5.57 -15.05 -37.35
N VAL A 251 -4.81 -15.82 -36.56
CA VAL A 251 -4.68 -15.63 -35.12
C VAL A 251 -3.26 -15.21 -34.77
N PHE A 252 -3.12 -14.18 -33.97
CA PHE A 252 -1.83 -13.64 -33.53
C PHE A 252 -1.76 -13.62 -32.00
N ASN A 253 -0.73 -14.24 -31.42
CA ASN A 253 -0.43 -14.18 -29.99
C ASN A 253 0.29 -12.85 -29.72
N LEU A 254 -0.42 -11.94 -29.05
CA LEU A 254 0.04 -10.59 -28.74
C LEU A 254 1.09 -10.59 -27.62
N THR A 255 1.04 -11.57 -26.72
CA THR A 255 1.95 -11.67 -25.56
C THR A 255 3.33 -12.13 -25.98
N GLU A 256 3.42 -13.13 -26.85
CA GLU A 256 4.69 -13.65 -27.38
C GLU A 256 5.09 -13.00 -28.72
N ASN A 257 4.26 -12.08 -29.23
CA ASN A 257 4.46 -11.35 -30.48
C ASN A 257 4.76 -12.26 -31.68
N ARG A 258 3.90 -13.27 -31.90
CA ARG A 258 4.04 -14.24 -33.00
C ARG A 258 2.68 -14.72 -33.51
N PRO A 259 2.59 -15.24 -34.75
CA PRO A 259 1.41 -15.98 -35.18
C PRO A 259 1.11 -17.15 -34.24
N ALA A 260 -0.17 -17.43 -34.05
CA ALA A 260 -0.67 -18.58 -33.31
C ALA A 260 -1.43 -19.52 -34.25
N GLU A 261 -1.26 -20.82 -34.04
CA GLU A 261 -2.01 -21.83 -34.78
C GLU A 261 -3.43 -21.94 -34.20
N PHE A 262 -4.36 -22.51 -34.96
CA PHE A 262 -5.73 -22.73 -34.50
C PHE A 262 -6.37 -23.93 -35.19
N GLU A 263 -7.42 -24.47 -34.57
CA GLU A 263 -8.32 -25.44 -35.18
C GLU A 263 -9.69 -24.81 -35.43
N MET A 264 -10.30 -25.16 -36.56
CA MET A 264 -11.65 -24.75 -36.92
C MET A 264 -12.57 -25.97 -36.87
N PHE A 265 -13.62 -25.89 -36.04
CA PHE A 265 -14.71 -26.86 -36.03
C PHE A 265 -15.93 -26.22 -36.67
N ASP A 266 -16.04 -26.45 -37.98
CA ASP A 266 -17.21 -26.10 -38.80
C ASP A 266 -18.32 -27.14 -38.52
N ASN A 267 -19.23 -26.81 -37.61
CA ASN A 267 -20.24 -27.75 -37.12
C ASN A 267 -21.40 -27.94 -38.11
N ASP A 268 -21.62 -26.96 -38.99
CA ASP A 268 -22.66 -27.01 -40.02
C ASP A 268 -22.13 -27.39 -41.41
N ASN A 269 -20.80 -27.56 -41.56
CA ASN A 269 -20.08 -27.82 -42.81
C ASN A 269 -20.36 -26.78 -43.89
N SER A 270 -20.56 -25.52 -43.50
CA SER A 270 -20.84 -24.43 -44.41
C SER A 270 -19.60 -23.93 -45.16
N GLY A 271 -18.40 -24.22 -44.66
CA GLY A 271 -17.13 -23.70 -45.17
C GLY A 271 -16.89 -22.22 -44.83
N THR A 272 -17.67 -21.64 -43.92
CA THR A 272 -17.60 -20.24 -43.48
C THR A 272 -17.83 -20.15 -41.97
N LEU A 273 -17.27 -19.16 -41.29
CA LEU A 273 -17.44 -19.00 -39.85
C LEU A 273 -18.89 -18.57 -39.50
N ASN A 274 -19.73 -19.53 -39.09
CA ASN A 274 -21.13 -19.35 -38.75
C ASN A 274 -21.42 -19.45 -37.24
N VAL A 275 -22.63 -19.06 -36.85
CA VAL A 275 -23.11 -19.21 -35.47
C VAL A 275 -23.09 -20.69 -35.08
N GLY A 276 -22.39 -21.02 -34.00
CA GLY A 276 -22.20 -22.38 -33.51
C GLY A 276 -20.86 -23.00 -33.88
N ASP A 277 -20.09 -22.40 -34.79
CA ASP A 277 -18.73 -22.84 -35.08
C ASP A 277 -17.77 -22.51 -33.96
N VAL A 278 -16.69 -23.27 -33.89
CA VAL A 278 -15.69 -23.13 -32.83
C VAL A 278 -14.32 -22.88 -33.42
N VAL A 279 -13.69 -21.78 -33.00
CA VAL A 279 -12.27 -21.52 -33.22
C VAL A 279 -11.53 -21.87 -31.94
N THR A 280 -10.63 -22.84 -32.02
CA THR A 280 -9.76 -23.22 -30.91
C THR A 280 -8.34 -22.76 -31.18
N ILE A 281 -7.77 -21.97 -30.28
CA ILE A 281 -6.37 -21.58 -30.40
C ILE A 281 -5.46 -22.76 -30.00
N ILE A 282 -4.37 -22.95 -30.75
CA ILE A 282 -3.36 -23.98 -30.53
C ILE A 282 -2.02 -23.33 -30.17
N GLU A 283 -1.41 -23.85 -29.11
CA GLU A 283 -0.05 -23.52 -28.71
C GLU A 283 0.80 -24.77 -28.53
N PHE A 284 2.11 -24.62 -28.33
CA PHE A 284 3.06 -25.74 -28.36
C PHE A 284 3.93 -25.81 -27.11
N ILE A 285 3.95 -27.00 -26.48
CA ILE A 285 4.94 -27.35 -25.46
C ILE A 285 5.95 -28.28 -26.11
N GLY A 286 7.11 -27.74 -26.48
CA GLY A 286 8.05 -28.43 -27.35
C GLY A 286 7.38 -28.80 -28.69
N PRO A 287 7.43 -30.06 -29.14
CA PRO A 287 6.77 -30.48 -30.38
C PRO A 287 5.27 -30.81 -30.20
N ALA A 288 4.74 -30.79 -28.97
CA ALA A 288 3.37 -31.21 -28.69
C ALA A 288 2.41 -30.01 -28.75
N PHE A 289 1.41 -30.09 -29.62
CA PHE A 289 0.34 -29.10 -29.67
C PHE A 289 -0.58 -29.20 -28.45
N LYS A 290 -1.17 -28.07 -28.07
CA LYS A 290 -2.09 -27.90 -26.94
C LYS A 290 -3.25 -26.99 -27.35
N PHE A 291 -4.47 -27.43 -27.08
CA PHE A 291 -5.66 -26.59 -27.18
C PHE A 291 -5.72 -25.62 -25.99
N THR A 292 -5.87 -24.32 -26.24
CA THR A 292 -5.78 -23.28 -25.19
C THR A 292 -7.11 -22.63 -24.88
N TYR A 293 -7.77 -22.07 -25.87
CA TYR A 293 -9.04 -21.38 -25.69
C TYR A 293 -10.00 -21.76 -26.81
N ASP A 294 -11.25 -22.06 -26.44
CA ASP A 294 -12.29 -22.47 -27.37
C ASP A 294 -13.36 -21.39 -27.48
N PHE A 295 -13.35 -20.68 -28.60
CA PHE A 295 -14.31 -19.62 -28.85
C PHE A 295 -15.41 -20.09 -29.78
N VAL A 296 -16.62 -20.18 -29.23
CA VAL A 296 -17.82 -20.49 -30.00
C VAL A 296 -18.41 -19.18 -30.51
N VAL A 297 -18.71 -19.13 -31.80
CA VAL A 297 -19.46 -18.00 -32.37
C VAL A 297 -20.89 -18.07 -31.85
N GLY A 298 -21.24 -17.17 -30.94
CA GLY A 298 -22.56 -17.14 -30.31
C GLY A 298 -23.62 -16.48 -31.21
N PRO A 299 -24.91 -16.62 -30.84
CA PRO A 299 -25.99 -15.92 -31.54
C PRO A 299 -25.88 -14.40 -31.33
N PRO A 300 -26.40 -13.59 -32.27
CA PRO A 300 -26.42 -12.15 -32.09
C PRO A 300 -27.33 -11.76 -30.90
N PRO A 301 -27.19 -10.53 -30.38
CA PRO A 301 -28.07 -10.00 -29.33
C PRO A 301 -29.56 -10.18 -29.66
N PRO A 302 -30.43 -10.38 -28.66
CA PRO A 302 -31.87 -10.53 -28.88
C PRO A 302 -32.43 -9.40 -29.74
N ASN A 303 -33.35 -9.75 -30.64
CA ASN A 303 -33.99 -8.82 -31.58
C ASN A 303 -33.03 -8.14 -32.58
N SER A 304 -31.85 -8.72 -32.85
CA SER A 304 -30.93 -8.20 -33.86
C SER A 304 -30.64 -9.24 -34.96
N ILE A 305 -30.28 -8.74 -36.14
CA ILE A 305 -29.89 -9.57 -37.29
C ILE A 305 -28.40 -9.91 -37.16
N PRO A 306 -27.96 -11.17 -37.36
CA PRO A 306 -26.55 -11.53 -37.40
C PRO A 306 -25.77 -10.67 -38.39
N ARG A 307 -24.67 -10.07 -37.92
CA ARG A 307 -23.64 -9.44 -38.74
C ARG A 307 -22.34 -10.18 -38.51
N PHE A 308 -21.97 -10.98 -39.51
CA PHE A 308 -20.73 -11.76 -39.51
C PHE A 308 -19.53 -10.85 -39.71
N PRO A 309 -18.34 -11.26 -39.21
CA PRO A 309 -17.12 -10.52 -39.45
C PRO A 309 -16.82 -10.36 -40.94
N GLN A 310 -16.30 -9.19 -41.30
CA GLN A 310 -15.88 -8.82 -42.65
C GLN A 310 -14.37 -8.58 -42.71
N GLY A 311 -13.81 -8.46 -43.92
CA GLY A 311 -12.41 -8.11 -44.08
C GLY A 311 -12.05 -6.80 -43.38
N GLY A 312 -11.00 -6.84 -42.57
CA GLY A 312 -10.53 -5.72 -41.75
C GLY A 312 -11.08 -5.70 -40.33
N ASP A 313 -12.03 -6.56 -39.97
CA ASP A 313 -12.49 -6.69 -38.58
C ASP A 313 -11.40 -7.33 -37.71
N GLU A 314 -11.32 -6.91 -36.45
CA GLU A 314 -10.38 -7.43 -35.46
C GLU A 314 -11.10 -7.77 -34.16
N PHE A 315 -10.90 -8.99 -33.67
CA PHE A 315 -11.38 -9.46 -32.37
C PHE A 315 -10.19 -9.66 -31.42
N ILE A 316 -10.26 -9.10 -30.22
CA ILE A 316 -9.24 -9.25 -29.18
C ILE A 316 -9.73 -10.19 -28.08
N ILE A 317 -8.81 -11.02 -27.62
CA ILE A 317 -8.94 -11.86 -26.43
C ILE A 317 -7.88 -11.40 -25.44
N ARG A 318 -8.32 -11.02 -24.25
CA ARG A 318 -7.46 -10.67 -23.12
C ARG A 318 -7.56 -11.73 -22.05
N THR A 319 -6.44 -12.03 -21.39
CA THR A 319 -6.36 -13.02 -20.31
C THR A 319 -5.72 -12.44 -19.06
N THR A 320 -6.11 -12.94 -17.89
CA THR A 320 -5.33 -12.75 -16.67
C THR A 320 -4.05 -13.57 -16.74
N LYS A 321 -2.96 -13.08 -16.14
CA LYS A 321 -1.64 -13.67 -16.17
C LYS A 321 -1.00 -13.45 -14.81
N PRO A 322 -0.65 -14.50 -14.06
CA PRO A 322 0.14 -14.35 -12.86
C PRO A 322 1.43 -13.57 -13.16
N PHE A 323 1.96 -12.83 -12.18
CA PHE A 323 3.28 -12.23 -12.32
C PHE A 323 4.35 -13.32 -12.32
N GLY A 324 5.20 -13.28 -13.33
CA GLY A 324 6.32 -14.16 -13.58
C GLY A 324 7.67 -13.51 -13.29
N ASN A 325 8.72 -14.30 -13.48
CA ASN A 325 10.09 -13.78 -13.48
C ASN A 325 10.25 -12.72 -14.57
N GLY A 326 10.68 -11.52 -14.18
CA GLY A 326 10.86 -10.37 -15.08
C GLY A 326 9.73 -9.34 -15.00
N ASP A 327 8.61 -9.67 -14.35
CA ASP A 327 7.57 -8.70 -14.05
C ASP A 327 8.01 -7.74 -12.93
N TYR A 328 7.89 -6.44 -13.15
CA TYR A 328 8.07 -5.45 -12.10
C TYR A 328 7.23 -4.18 -12.28
N PHE A 329 6.97 -3.53 -11.16
CA PHE A 329 6.44 -2.15 -11.11
C PHE A 329 7.57 -1.22 -10.71
N GLU A 330 7.66 -0.07 -11.37
CA GLU A 330 8.59 1.00 -11.04
C GLU A 330 7.84 2.25 -10.57
N PHE A 331 8.34 2.87 -9.51
CA PHE A 331 7.84 4.14 -9.02
C PHE A 331 8.96 4.97 -8.41
N HIS A 332 8.70 6.28 -8.27
CA HIS A 332 9.64 7.24 -7.76
C HIS A 332 9.06 7.98 -6.56
N THR A 333 9.92 8.39 -5.64
CA THR A 333 9.54 9.16 -4.47
C THR A 333 10.27 10.49 -4.38
N LYS A 334 9.60 11.47 -3.79
CA LYS A 334 10.23 12.67 -3.26
C LYS A 334 10.00 12.71 -1.76
N ALA A 335 11.05 12.99 -1.00
CA ALA A 335 10.94 13.14 0.44
C ALA A 335 10.14 14.39 0.80
N ALA A 336 9.66 14.43 2.05
CA ALA A 336 9.08 15.62 2.62
C ALA A 336 10.09 16.78 2.56
N SER A 337 9.62 17.99 2.28
CA SER A 337 10.48 19.16 2.15
C SER A 337 9.89 20.38 2.87
N VAL A 338 10.65 21.47 2.91
CA VAL A 338 10.22 22.73 3.52
C VAL A 338 10.34 23.85 2.50
N ASP A 339 9.25 24.54 2.23
CA ASP A 339 9.21 25.76 1.42
C ASP A 339 9.27 26.99 2.35
N ASN A 340 10.32 27.79 2.18
CA ASN A 340 10.55 28.98 3.02
C ASN A 340 9.50 30.09 2.80
N ALA A 341 8.95 30.25 1.60
CA ALA A 341 7.92 31.25 1.33
C ALA A 341 6.58 30.81 1.93
N LEU A 342 6.27 29.51 1.89
CA LEU A 342 5.15 28.96 2.65
C LEU A 342 5.37 29.13 4.15
N ALA A 343 6.56 28.78 4.65
CA ALA A 343 6.91 28.90 6.06
C ALA A 343 6.77 30.34 6.57
N GLU A 344 7.17 31.35 5.79
CA GLU A 344 7.03 32.77 6.14
C GLU A 344 5.56 33.15 6.39
N ASN A 345 4.66 32.69 5.51
CA ASN A 345 3.21 32.91 5.66
C ASN A 345 2.63 32.16 6.87
N GLU A 346 3.21 31.01 7.22
CA GLU A 346 2.75 30.16 8.32
C GLU A 346 3.33 30.52 9.69
N LEU A 347 4.30 31.44 9.78
CA LEU A 347 4.83 31.92 11.06
C LEU A 347 3.72 32.43 12.01
N VAL A 348 2.63 32.95 11.45
CA VAL A 348 1.45 33.40 12.21
C VAL A 348 0.76 32.27 12.98
N ASN A 349 0.95 31.01 12.58
CA ASN A 349 0.36 29.83 13.21
C ASN A 349 1.14 29.36 14.44
N ILE A 350 2.34 29.91 14.68
CA ILE A 350 3.13 29.59 15.86
C ILE A 350 2.33 29.98 17.11
N LYS A 351 2.16 29.00 17.99
CA LYS A 351 1.38 29.13 19.22
C LYS A 351 2.08 28.42 20.37
N VAL A 352 1.68 28.82 21.58
CA VAL A 352 2.05 28.15 22.83
C VAL A 352 0.84 27.36 23.30
N VAL A 353 1.04 26.10 23.68
CA VAL A 353 -0.02 25.22 24.22
C VAL A 353 0.46 24.52 25.50
N PRO A 354 -0.39 24.38 26.52
CA PRO A 354 -1.64 25.10 26.71
C PRO A 354 -1.40 26.60 26.89
N ASN A 355 -2.36 27.44 26.46
CA ASN A 355 -2.34 28.87 26.71
C ASN A 355 -3.77 29.38 27.01
N PRO A 356 -4.07 29.82 28.25
CA PRO A 356 -3.15 29.89 29.39
C PRO A 356 -2.72 28.49 29.88
N TYR A 357 -1.50 28.38 30.40
CA TYR A 357 -1.12 27.22 31.19
C TYR A 357 -1.78 27.32 32.56
N ILE A 358 -2.60 26.33 32.88
CA ILE A 358 -3.30 26.17 34.16
C ILE A 358 -2.69 24.94 34.83
N SER A 359 -2.26 25.06 36.09
CA SER A 359 -1.69 23.93 36.81
C SER A 359 -2.72 22.84 37.11
N GLY A 360 -2.37 21.56 36.89
CA GLY A 360 -3.20 20.38 37.23
C GLY A 360 -3.89 19.72 36.04
N ALA A 361 -3.29 19.76 34.85
CA ALA A 361 -3.88 19.19 33.64
C ALA A 361 -3.73 17.66 33.58
N SER A 362 -4.68 16.98 32.94
CA SER A 362 -4.73 15.50 32.89
C SER A 362 -3.61 14.85 32.07
N TRP A 363 -2.87 15.61 31.25
CA TRP A 363 -1.73 15.15 30.46
C TRP A 363 -0.38 15.30 31.17
N GLU A 364 -0.37 15.70 32.46
CA GLU A 364 0.84 15.71 33.28
C GLU A 364 1.32 14.26 33.55
N PRO A 365 2.63 13.95 33.45
CA PRO A 365 3.18 12.64 33.80
C PRO A 365 2.83 12.21 35.24
N ARG A 366 2.64 10.91 35.46
CA ARG A 366 2.31 10.35 36.79
C ARG A 366 3.46 10.54 37.78
N LEU A 367 3.09 10.87 39.01
CA LEU A 367 3.97 11.03 40.17
C LEU A 367 4.62 9.70 40.59
N VAL A 368 5.95 9.66 40.69
CA VAL A 368 6.70 8.51 41.24
C VAL A 368 6.78 8.55 42.78
N PHE A 369 6.61 9.72 43.40
CA PHE A 369 6.62 9.87 44.86
C PHE A 369 5.34 10.56 45.35
N GLY A 370 4.70 10.01 46.38
CA GLY A 370 3.36 10.35 46.87
C GLY A 370 3.15 11.76 47.47
N ALA A 371 3.92 12.77 47.07
CA ALA A 371 3.66 14.18 47.31
C ALA A 371 4.45 15.07 46.33
N GLY A 372 3.76 15.89 45.51
CA GLY A 372 4.38 16.79 44.52
C GLY A 372 3.47 17.04 43.31
N ARG A 373 3.79 18.01 42.44
CA ARG A 373 3.08 18.31 41.18
C ARG A 373 3.79 17.59 40.01
N GLY A 374 3.07 17.23 38.94
CA GLY A 374 3.68 16.69 37.71
C GLY A 374 4.59 17.71 37.02
N GLU A 375 5.33 17.30 35.99
CA GLU A 375 6.21 18.23 35.25
C GLU A 375 5.41 19.38 34.63
N ARG A 376 5.81 20.61 34.94
CA ARG A 376 5.21 21.82 34.35
C ARG A 376 5.76 21.97 32.94
N LYS A 377 4.92 21.83 31.91
CA LYS A 377 5.37 21.92 30.52
C LYS A 377 4.42 22.77 29.68
N ILE A 378 5.00 23.56 28.78
CA ILE A 378 4.31 24.14 27.62
C ILE A 378 5.05 23.74 26.34
N ASP A 379 4.34 23.69 25.23
CA ASP A 379 4.89 23.44 23.90
C ASP A 379 4.73 24.68 23.02
N PHE A 380 5.80 25.03 22.32
CA PHE A 380 5.75 25.90 21.15
C PHE A 380 5.51 25.02 19.93
N ILE A 381 4.44 25.27 19.17
CA ILE A 381 4.00 24.45 18.03
C ILE A 381 3.99 25.22 16.72
N HIS A 382 4.01 24.52 15.58
CA HIS A 382 4.14 25.05 14.22
C HIS A 382 5.43 25.86 14.01
N LEU A 383 6.50 25.48 14.69
CA LEU A 383 7.80 26.11 14.56
C LEU A 383 8.41 25.77 13.18
N PRO A 384 9.17 26.71 12.58
CA PRO A 384 10.06 26.38 11.47
C PRO A 384 11.12 25.37 11.90
N GLN A 385 11.63 24.58 10.95
CA GLN A 385 12.59 23.51 11.21
C GLN A 385 13.85 23.96 11.98
N THR A 386 14.28 25.21 11.82
CA THR A 386 15.36 25.81 12.60
C THR A 386 14.97 27.23 13.01
N CYS A 387 14.95 27.50 14.32
CA CYS A 387 14.69 28.84 14.84
C CYS A 387 15.25 29.03 16.27
N THR A 388 15.34 30.28 16.70
CA THR A 388 15.64 30.64 18.10
C THR A 388 14.40 31.26 18.75
N ILE A 389 13.96 30.70 19.87
CA ILE A 389 12.85 31.18 20.68
C ILE A 389 13.41 31.95 21.87
N ARG A 390 12.99 33.20 22.03
CA ARG A 390 13.37 34.07 23.16
C ARG A 390 12.14 34.43 23.97
N ILE A 391 12.18 34.16 25.27
CA ILE A 391 11.06 34.37 26.18
C ILE A 391 11.37 35.54 27.10
N PHE A 392 10.45 36.49 27.21
CA PHE A 392 10.60 37.73 27.96
C PHE A 392 9.44 37.96 28.93
N THR A 393 9.72 38.68 30.02
CA THR A 393 8.67 39.31 30.84
C THR A 393 8.05 40.51 30.10
N LEU A 394 6.90 41.01 30.57
CA LEU A 394 6.32 42.26 30.03
C LEU A 394 7.25 43.49 30.16
N ALA A 395 8.22 43.45 31.07
CA ALA A 395 9.23 44.50 31.23
C ALA A 395 10.42 44.33 30.26
N GLY A 396 10.42 43.32 29.39
CA GLY A 396 11.48 43.07 28.41
C GLY A 396 12.70 42.34 28.96
N LYS A 397 12.64 41.79 30.19
CA LYS A 397 13.74 40.96 30.73
C LYS A 397 13.71 39.58 30.09
N LEU A 398 14.84 39.13 29.54
CA LEU A 398 15.01 37.77 29.02
C LEU A 398 14.89 36.74 30.16
N VAL A 399 14.11 35.69 29.94
CA VAL A 399 13.82 34.61 30.89
C VAL A 399 14.45 33.30 30.41
N LYS A 400 14.33 33.02 29.11
CA LYS A 400 14.80 31.79 28.50
C LYS A 400 15.17 32.02 27.04
N LEU A 401 16.28 31.42 26.61
CA LEU A 401 16.61 31.20 25.21
C LEU A 401 16.53 29.70 24.88
N ILE A 402 15.88 29.36 23.78
CA ILE A 402 15.76 27.99 23.28
C ILE A 402 16.17 27.99 21.82
N ASP A 403 17.19 27.20 21.47
CA ASP A 403 17.54 26.89 20.09
C ASP A 403 16.77 25.64 19.66
N HIS A 404 16.00 25.76 18.60
CA HIS A 404 15.17 24.69 18.05
C HIS A 404 15.74 24.23 16.71
N GLN A 405 15.97 22.92 16.62
CA GLN A 405 16.27 22.21 15.38
C GLN A 405 15.56 20.86 15.41
N SER A 406 14.83 20.51 14.35
CA SER A 406 14.03 19.29 14.30
C SER A 406 13.97 18.66 12.91
N SER A 407 13.34 17.48 12.83
CA SER A 407 12.90 16.91 11.56
C SER A 407 11.73 17.71 10.99
N THR A 408 11.51 17.61 9.69
CA THR A 408 10.40 18.28 8.98
C THR A 408 9.02 17.86 9.52
N THR A 409 8.90 16.64 10.02
CA THR A 409 7.66 16.10 10.61
C THR A 409 7.38 16.59 12.04
N ASN A 410 8.29 17.33 12.68
CA ASN A 410 8.14 17.78 14.06
C ASN A 410 8.40 19.28 14.21
N GLY A 411 7.34 20.08 14.15
CA GLY A 411 7.36 21.53 14.38
C GLY A 411 7.11 21.93 15.83
N ALA A 412 7.45 21.09 16.81
CA ALA A 412 7.18 21.35 18.22
C ALA A 412 8.44 21.39 19.08
N THR A 413 8.41 22.17 20.16
CA THR A 413 9.42 22.14 21.22
C THR A 413 8.83 22.43 22.58
N SER A 414 9.18 21.57 23.53
CA SER A 414 8.74 21.63 24.90
C SER A 414 9.64 22.50 25.76
N TRP A 415 9.04 23.23 26.70
CA TRP A 415 9.74 23.95 27.75
C TRP A 415 9.12 23.67 29.11
N ASN A 416 9.99 23.33 30.07
CA ASN A 416 9.62 22.96 31.44
C ASN A 416 9.36 24.15 32.39
N LEU A 417 9.21 25.37 31.84
CA LEU A 417 8.98 26.61 32.60
C LEU A 417 10.12 27.00 33.57
N ILE A 418 11.32 26.45 33.39
CA ILE A 418 12.52 26.84 34.15
C ILE A 418 13.31 27.87 33.33
N SER A 419 13.63 29.00 33.95
CA SER A 419 14.48 30.06 33.37
C SER A 419 15.93 29.61 33.15
N ASP A 420 16.71 30.39 32.40
CA ASP A 420 18.15 30.10 32.22
C ASP A 420 18.95 30.15 33.54
N ASP A 421 18.45 30.87 34.55
CA ASP A 421 19.02 30.91 35.89
C ASP A 421 18.66 29.68 36.75
N GLY A 422 17.94 28.70 36.20
CA GLY A 422 17.53 27.47 36.89
C GLY A 422 16.36 27.64 37.86
N MET A 423 15.64 28.77 37.81
CA MET A 423 14.49 29.06 38.67
C MET A 423 13.17 28.88 37.92
N ASP A 424 12.15 28.38 38.62
CA ASP A 424 10.75 28.42 38.20
C ASP A 424 10.32 29.85 37.84
N ILE A 425 9.63 30.00 36.72
CA ILE A 425 9.02 31.29 36.37
C ILE A 425 7.77 31.57 37.20
N ALA A 426 7.51 32.84 37.48
CA ALA A 426 6.32 33.29 38.21
C ALA A 426 5.05 33.23 37.33
N TYR A 427 3.88 33.18 37.97
CA TYR A 427 2.60 33.37 37.29
C TYR A 427 2.54 34.77 36.66
N GLY A 428 1.97 34.88 35.46
CA GLY A 428 1.93 36.14 34.73
C GLY A 428 1.87 35.96 33.21
N VAL A 429 1.93 37.08 32.50
CA VAL A 429 1.96 37.12 31.03
C VAL A 429 3.40 37.28 30.57
N TYR A 430 3.77 36.48 29.57
CA TYR A 430 5.08 36.48 28.93
C TYR A 430 4.95 36.74 27.43
N ILE A 431 6.01 37.26 26.84
CA ILE A 431 6.14 37.47 25.40
C ILE A 431 7.18 36.49 24.90
N TYR A 432 6.91 35.83 23.77
CA TYR A 432 7.91 35.05 23.06
C TYR A 432 8.17 35.66 21.69
N HIS A 433 9.44 35.62 21.28
CA HIS A 433 9.90 36.03 19.96
C HIS A 433 10.61 34.86 19.32
N VAL A 434 10.08 34.40 18.18
CA VAL A 434 10.68 33.37 17.33
C VAL A 434 11.42 34.07 16.20
N ASP A 435 12.67 33.67 16.00
CA ASP A 435 13.56 34.17 14.96
C ASP A 435 14.00 33.00 14.09
N ALA A 436 13.49 32.93 12.87
CA ALA A 436 13.74 31.85 11.92
C ALA A 436 14.63 32.39 10.79
N PRO A 437 15.94 32.05 10.78
CA PRO A 437 16.87 32.58 9.79
C PRO A 437 16.43 32.32 8.36
N GLY A 438 16.35 33.38 7.54
CA GLY A 438 15.95 33.28 6.13
C GLY A 438 14.45 33.09 5.87
N ILE A 439 13.62 32.98 6.91
CA ILE A 439 12.16 32.82 6.80
C ILE A 439 11.45 34.04 7.38
N GLY A 440 11.78 34.47 8.60
CA GLY A 440 11.14 35.62 9.21
C GLY A 440 11.13 35.59 10.74
N LYS A 441 10.31 36.46 11.34
CA LYS A 441 10.18 36.61 12.79
C LYS A 441 8.72 36.61 13.19
N HIS A 442 8.44 36.03 14.36
CA HIS A 442 7.11 36.02 14.96
C HIS A 442 7.16 36.45 16.42
N ILE A 443 6.14 37.17 16.86
CA ILE A 443 6.00 37.58 18.26
C ILE A 443 4.61 37.17 18.74
N GLY A 444 4.56 36.46 19.85
CA GLY A 444 3.31 36.12 20.52
C GLY A 444 3.38 36.27 22.02
N LYS A 445 2.28 35.92 22.69
CA LYS A 445 2.14 36.04 24.14
C LYS A 445 1.52 34.77 24.71
N PHE A 446 1.88 34.42 25.93
CA PHE A 446 1.22 33.36 26.69
C PHE A 446 1.10 33.75 28.16
N ALA A 447 0.17 33.11 28.86
CA ALA A 447 -0.08 33.36 30.27
C ALA A 447 0.09 32.08 31.09
N ILE A 448 0.68 32.23 32.27
CA ILE A 448 0.81 31.20 33.29
C ILE A 448 -0.11 31.58 34.45
N VAL A 449 -1.12 30.74 34.73
CA VAL A 449 -2.17 30.99 35.73
C VAL A 449 -2.08 29.94 36.84
N LYS A 450 -2.48 30.33 38.05
CA LYS A 450 -2.51 29.46 39.23
C LYS A 450 -3.90 28.90 39.47
#